data_AF-A0A0N7F2W6-F1
#
_entry.id   AF-A0A0N7F2W6-F1
#
_cell.length_a   1.000
_cell.length_b   1.000
_cell.length_c   1.000
_cell.angle_alpha   90.00
_cell.angle_beta   90.00
_cell.angle_gamma   90.00
#
_symmetry.space_group_name_H-M   'P 1'
#
loop_
_entity.id
_entity.type
_entity.pdbx_description
1 polymer ?
#
loop_
_entity_poly.entity_id
_entity_poly.type
_entity_poly.pdbx_seq_one_letter_code
_entity_poly.pdbx_strand_id
1 'polypeptide(L)'
;MSTVGEQTPITLADLPILSSFPSWRGFALHSLVIVAVYRCVVCDRPRESTMVATRGECGELICPKCFAHLVRTENRGLPHQLD
;
A
#
# COMPACT_ATOMS: atom_id res chain seq x y z
N MET A 1 -9.38 -27.98 -21.04
CA MET A 1 -9.75 -26.54 -21.11
C MET A 1 -9.54 -25.98 -19.71
N SER A 2 -8.48 -25.20 -19.52
CA SER A 2 -8.14 -24.65 -18.20
C SER A 2 -9.09 -23.50 -17.90
N THR A 3 -9.90 -23.65 -16.86
CA THR A 3 -10.66 -22.55 -16.27
C THR A 3 -9.66 -21.54 -15.73
N VAL A 4 -9.50 -20.42 -16.42
CA VAL A 4 -8.86 -19.23 -15.87
C VAL A 4 -9.74 -18.80 -14.71
N GLY A 5 -9.37 -19.20 -13.49
CA GLY A 5 -10.01 -18.72 -12.29
C GLY A 5 -9.86 -17.21 -12.28
N GLU A 6 -10.97 -16.50 -12.36
CA GLU A 6 -11.04 -15.06 -12.21
C GLU A 6 -10.50 -14.73 -10.81
N GLN A 7 -9.21 -14.38 -10.73
CA GLN A 7 -8.57 -14.01 -9.47
C GLN A 7 -9.10 -12.63 -9.12
N THR A 8 -10.13 -12.58 -8.29
CA THR A 8 -10.59 -11.32 -7.71
C THR A 8 -9.40 -10.63 -7.06
N PRO A 9 -9.09 -9.38 -7.41
CA PRO A 9 -7.95 -8.68 -6.83
C PRO A 9 -8.13 -8.58 -5.32
N ILE A 10 -7.14 -9.05 -4.56
CA ILE A 10 -7.12 -8.94 -3.09
C ILE A 10 -7.22 -7.46 -2.72
N THR A 11 -8.18 -7.15 -1.86
CA THR A 11 -8.40 -5.81 -1.33
C THR A 11 -7.93 -5.74 0.12
N LEU A 12 -7.90 -4.53 0.69
CA LEU A 12 -7.57 -4.36 2.11
C LEU A 12 -8.52 -5.14 3.04
N ALA A 13 -9.80 -5.28 2.67
CA ALA A 13 -10.81 -5.98 3.46
C ALA A 13 -10.53 -7.49 3.60
N ASP A 14 -9.75 -8.06 2.68
CA ASP A 14 -9.37 -9.47 2.68
C ASP A 14 -8.11 -9.75 3.52
N LEU A 15 -7.45 -8.70 4.02
CA LEU A 15 -6.19 -8.82 4.74
C LEU A 15 -6.40 -8.83 6.26
N PRO A 16 -5.82 -9.78 7.01
CA PRO A 16 -5.92 -9.80 8.47
C PRO A 16 -4.99 -8.74 9.07
N ILE A 17 -5.49 -7.52 9.23
CA ILE A 17 -4.76 -6.39 9.81
C ILE A 17 -4.56 -6.64 11.31
N LEU A 18 -3.29 -6.66 11.74
CA LEU A 18 -2.88 -6.72 13.14
C LEU A 18 -2.93 -5.32 13.78
N SER A 19 -2.44 -4.31 13.06
CA SER A 19 -2.41 -2.92 13.53
C SER A 19 -2.33 -1.95 12.36
N SER A 20 -2.81 -0.73 12.58
CA SER A 20 -2.73 0.38 11.61
C SER A 20 -1.96 1.54 12.24
N PHE A 21 -1.03 2.11 11.48
CA PHE A 21 -0.31 3.31 11.88
C PHE A 21 -1.15 4.56 11.55
N PRO A 22 -0.93 5.70 12.24
CA PRO A 22 -1.61 6.95 11.93
C PRO A 22 -1.51 7.30 10.45
N SER A 23 -2.63 7.68 9.86
CA SER A 23 -2.68 8.09 8.46
C SER A 23 -1.85 9.36 8.26
N TRP A 24 -1.10 9.42 7.17
CA TRP A 24 -0.33 10.60 6.78
C TRP A 24 -0.57 10.90 5.31
N ARG A 25 -1.08 12.10 5.02
CA ARG A 25 -1.40 12.58 3.65
C ARG A 25 -2.24 11.60 2.83
N GLY A 26 -3.25 11.00 3.46
CA GLY A 26 -4.16 10.05 2.79
C GLY A 26 -3.57 8.66 2.58
N PHE A 27 -2.36 8.38 3.10
CA PHE A 27 -1.81 7.04 3.17
C PHE A 27 -1.94 6.48 4.59
N ALA A 28 -2.25 5.19 4.70
CA ALA A 28 -2.16 4.46 5.95
C ALA A 28 -1.26 3.24 5.76
N LEU A 29 -0.40 2.96 6.75
CA LEU A 29 0.40 1.73 6.78
C LEU A 29 -0.26 0.75 7.74
N HIS A 30 -0.29 -0.52 7.34
CA HIS A 30 -0.90 -1.60 8.12
C HIS A 30 0.11 -2.73 8.31
N SER A 31 0.18 -3.25 9.53
CA SER A 31 0.83 -4.51 9.85
C SER A 31 -0.19 -5.64 9.72
N LEU A 32 0.22 -6.76 9.16
CA LEU A 32 -0.61 -7.93 8.90
C LEU A 32 -0.22 -9.09 9.82
N VAL A 33 -1.20 -9.91 10.20
CA VAL A 33 -0.99 -11.12 11.00
C VAL A 33 -0.20 -12.18 10.22
N ILE A 34 -0.41 -12.24 8.91
CA ILE A 34 0.24 -13.19 8.01
C ILE A 34 1.00 -12.46 6.91
N VAL A 35 1.90 -13.18 6.25
CA VAL A 35 2.50 -12.73 5.01
C VAL A 35 1.43 -12.75 3.92
N ALA A 36 1.10 -11.58 3.36
CA ALA A 36 0.13 -11.46 2.27
C ALA A 36 0.84 -11.37 0.92
N VAL A 37 0.25 -12.01 -0.09
CA VAL A 37 0.65 -11.87 -1.49
C VAL A 37 -0.34 -10.93 -2.18
N TYR A 38 0.12 -9.80 -2.70
CA TYR A 38 -0.72 -8.81 -3.37
C TYR A 38 0.03 -8.10 -4.50
N ARG A 39 -0.71 -7.47 -5.41
CA ARG A 39 -0.13 -6.66 -6.48
C ARG A 39 -0.10 -5.19 -6.05
N CYS A 40 1.08 -4.58 -6.07
CA CYS A 40 1.23 -3.17 -5.70
C CYS A 40 0.78 -2.27 -6.86
N VAL A 41 -0.18 -1.37 -6.63
CA VAL A 41 -0.72 -0.49 -7.69
C VAL A 41 0.31 0.50 -8.26
N VAL A 42 1.37 0.81 -7.50
CA VAL A 42 2.39 1.80 -7.91
C VAL A 42 3.46 1.18 -8.82
N CYS A 43 3.93 -0.03 -8.49
CA CYS A 43 5.01 -0.68 -9.24
C CYS A 43 4.56 -1.85 -10.10
N ASP A 44 3.27 -2.20 -10.05
CA ASP A 44 2.61 -3.28 -10.80
C ASP A 44 3.24 -4.68 -10.62
N ARG A 45 4.00 -4.86 -9.54
CA ARG A 45 4.68 -6.12 -9.20
C ARG A 45 3.94 -6.86 -8.08
N PRO A 46 3.91 -8.21 -8.13
CA PRO A 46 3.50 -9.01 -6.98
C PRO A 46 4.47 -8.78 -5.82
N ARG A 47 3.94 -8.78 -4.61
CA ARG A 47 4.66 -8.53 -3.36
C ARG A 47 4.20 -9.51 -2.32
N GLU A 48 5.16 -9.95 -1.54
CA GLU A 48 4.96 -10.79 -0.38
C GLU A 48 5.44 -10.00 0.84
N SER A 49 4.55 -9.69 1.78
CA SER A 49 4.91 -8.87 2.93
C SER A 49 3.90 -8.99 4.08
N THR A 50 4.39 -8.82 5.31
CA THR A 50 3.56 -8.59 6.50
C THR A 50 3.17 -7.12 6.66
N MET A 51 3.51 -6.26 5.70
CA MET A 51 3.11 -4.85 5.70
C MET A 51 2.53 -4.46 4.35
N VAL A 52 1.50 -3.61 4.41
CA VAL A 52 0.89 -3.00 3.23
C VAL A 52 0.49 -1.58 3.55
N ALA A 53 0.69 -0.67 2.61
CA ALA A 53 0.15 0.67 2.68
C ALA A 53 -1.11 0.76 1.82
N THR A 54 -2.02 1.65 2.18
CA THR A 54 -3.21 1.98 1.40
C THR A 54 -3.25 3.45 1.10
N ARG A 55 -3.99 3.84 0.04
CA ARG A 55 -4.25 5.24 -0.31
C ARG A 55 -5.75 5.50 -0.39
N GLY A 56 -6.23 6.48 0.38
CA GLY A 56 -7.62 6.92 0.37
C GLY A 56 -8.64 5.82 0.73
N GLU A 57 -9.91 6.08 0.43
CA GLU A 57 -11.03 5.19 0.77
C GLU A 57 -11.12 3.95 -0.12
N CYS A 58 -10.48 3.97 -1.30
CA CYS A 58 -10.54 2.87 -2.27
C CYS A 58 -9.68 1.65 -1.88
N GLY A 59 -8.85 1.75 -0.83
CA GLY A 59 -8.10 0.61 -0.31
C GLY A 59 -7.03 0.06 -1.26
N GLU A 60 -6.53 0.89 -2.18
CA GLU A 60 -5.49 0.49 -3.14
C GLU A 60 -4.22 0.03 -2.43
N LEU A 61 -3.75 -1.19 -2.72
CA LEU A 61 -2.61 -1.77 -2.02
C LEU A 61 -1.27 -1.29 -2.58
N ILE A 62 -0.45 -0.71 -1.72
CA ILE A 62 0.85 -0.14 -2.01
C ILE A 62 1.90 -0.88 -1.18
N CYS A 63 2.99 -1.29 -1.79
CA CYS A 63 4.04 -1.98 -1.05
C CYS A 63 4.88 -1.03 -0.19
N PRO A 64 5.50 -1.53 0.91
CA PRO A 64 6.29 -0.69 1.82
C PRO A 64 7.39 0.11 1.13
N LYS A 65 8.02 -0.46 0.08
CA LYS A 65 9.04 0.24 -0.71
C LYS A 65 8.46 1.45 -1.46
N CYS A 66 7.35 1.26 -2.18
CA CYS A 66 6.70 2.34 -2.91
C CYS A 66 6.14 3.41 -1.95
N PHE A 67 5.53 2.98 -0.84
CA PHE A 67 5.10 3.88 0.22
C PHE A 67 6.26 4.74 0.74
N ALA A 68 7.40 4.14 1.11
CA ALA A 68 8.57 4.88 1.58
C ALA A 68 9.11 5.88 0.54
N HIS A 69 9.04 5.56 -0.75
CA HIS A 69 9.38 6.50 -1.81
C HIS A 69 8.38 7.66 -1.89
N LEU A 70 7.08 7.38 -1.94
CA LEU A 70 6.01 8.39 -2.01
C LEU A 70 6.07 9.37 -0.84
N VAL A 71 6.24 8.84 0.38
CA VAL A 71 6.37 9.64 1.61
C VAL A 71 7.57 10.59 1.56
N ARG A 72 8.68 10.17 0.94
CA ARG A 72 9.88 11.00 0.82
C ARG A 72 9.78 12.02 -0.32
N THR A 73 9.18 11.65 -1.45
CA THR A 73 9.10 12.54 -2.63
C THR A 73 8.12 13.68 -2.43
N GLU A 74 6.99 13.44 -1.77
CA GLU A 74 6.06 14.54 -1.45
C GLU A 74 6.58 15.50 -0.38
N ASN A 75 7.68 15.14 0.31
CA ASN A 75 8.36 16.03 1.25
C ASN A 75 9.28 17.04 0.53
N ARG A 76 9.62 16.82 -0.75
CA ARG A 76 10.48 17.74 -1.54
C ARG A 76 9.72 18.85 -2.26
N GLY A 77 8.39 18.93 -2.11
CA GLY A 77 7.52 19.87 -2.81
C GLY A 77 7.28 21.21 -2.12
N LEU A 78 7.87 21.48 -0.95
CA LEU A 78 7.82 22.80 -0.33
C LEU A 78 9.07 23.58 -0.73
N PRO A 79 8.98 24.64 -1.57
CA PRO A 79 10.07 25.60 -1.61
C PRO A 79 10.23 26.17 -0.19
N HIS A 80 11.46 26.14 0.31
CA HIS A 80 11.87 27.00 1.41
C HIS A 80 11.57 28.44 0.99
N GLN A 81 10.44 28.98 1.43
CA GLN A 81 10.24 30.41 1.41
C GLN A 81 11.11 30.95 2.57
N LEU A 82 12.29 31.44 2.19
CA LEU A 82 13.12 32.27 3.05
C LEU A 82 12.35 33.58 3.26
N ASP A 83 11.95 33.82 4.50
CA ASP A 83 11.82 35.18 5.06
C ASP A 83 13.19 35.62 5.60
#